data_AF-A0A926DQC5-F1
#
_entry.id   AF-A0A926DQC5-F1
#
_cell.length_a   1.000
_cell.length_b   1.000
_cell.length_c   1.000
_cell.angle_alpha   90.00
_cell.angle_beta   90.00
_cell.angle_gamma   90.00
#
_symmetry.space_group_name_H-M   'P 1'
#
loop_
_entity.id
_entity.type
_entity.pdbx_description
1 polymer ?
#
loop_
_entity_poly.entity_id
_entity_poly.type
_entity_poly.pdbx_seq_one_letter_code
_entity_poly.pdbx_strand_id
1 'polypeptide(L)'
;MGKSNFYARRKGSLRRTVLLCGALSFLLTACTGRNPSQEEPLVLPDSLKLTAELPGEYPDQAKTYTVDWLEVEEETAVQALFKGETREWTQWAVGRQLLSEDEEVCESLLIYDGVVEGGLSYSYDTKDFSLGGVASYYPGYPDTMEQLNGYYGYHDMQDYATEGDLSFKGQSEASEEIEELLYACGFPQLQLQQAYLLDAKTMNEHLALYNEYRTQIQESREEYEFTQEDECYLFHHRQVLDGIPFANLIWTKGTRDMSTETVMYSLYGKNGILQIEARQFYEIQEPLSADAVISPEEAVAAYVEEYTKALQFEETEIFAVELNYIVMYDEGAMYAKPAWILSSKRKTQYEEATVDEYGVTAVSAVTGILIQNGTDLR
;
A
#
# COMPACT_ATOMS: atom_id res chain seq x y z
N MET A 1 -38.05 -43.10 9.65
CA MET A 1 -38.64 -43.05 8.29
C MET A 1 -38.74 -41.58 7.89
N GLY A 2 -38.14 -41.18 6.76
CA GLY A 2 -38.09 -39.80 6.25
C GLY A 2 -36.65 -39.27 6.21
N LYS A 3 -35.80 -39.80 5.33
CA LYS A 3 -35.46 -39.30 3.97
C LYS A 3 -34.67 -37.98 3.97
N SER A 4 -33.35 -38.21 3.89
CA SER A 4 -32.27 -37.37 3.36
C SER A 4 -32.63 -36.56 2.10
N ASN A 5 -32.09 -35.35 2.02
CA ASN A 5 -31.74 -34.72 0.74
C ASN A 5 -30.34 -34.09 0.88
N PHE A 6 -29.35 -34.85 0.43
CA PHE A 6 -28.04 -34.36 0.01
C PHE A 6 -28.21 -33.60 -1.30
N TYR A 7 -27.79 -32.33 -1.34
CA TYR A 7 -27.47 -31.67 -2.61
C TYR A 7 -25.95 -31.62 -2.76
N ALA A 8 -25.43 -32.57 -3.54
CA ALA A 8 -24.09 -32.52 -4.09
C ALA A 8 -24.05 -31.45 -5.19
N ARG A 9 -23.23 -30.40 -5.03
CA ARG A 9 -22.79 -29.57 -6.14
C ARG A 9 -21.43 -30.06 -6.60
N ARG A 10 -21.37 -30.36 -7.90
CA ARG A 10 -20.23 -30.93 -8.62
C ARG A 10 -19.07 -29.94 -8.64
N LYS A 11 -17.89 -30.38 -8.17
CA LYS A 11 -16.60 -29.78 -8.49
C LYS A 11 -16.32 -29.99 -9.98
N GLY A 12 -16.32 -28.93 -10.76
CA GLY A 12 -15.82 -28.90 -12.13
C GLY A 12 -14.35 -28.55 -12.12
N SER A 13 -13.48 -29.55 -12.21
CA SER A 13 -12.05 -29.37 -12.47
C SER A 13 -11.88 -28.93 -13.93
N LEU A 14 -11.61 -27.64 -14.17
CA LEU A 14 -10.99 -27.20 -15.41
C LEU A 14 -9.49 -27.06 -15.17
N ARG A 15 -8.73 -28.05 -15.68
CA ARG A 15 -7.30 -27.93 -15.90
C ARG A 15 -7.06 -26.75 -16.86
N ARG A 16 -6.53 -25.63 -16.35
CA ARG A 16 -5.98 -24.58 -17.19
C ARG A 16 -4.55 -24.97 -17.55
N THR A 17 -4.35 -25.24 -18.83
CA THR A 17 -3.04 -25.51 -19.43
C THR A 17 -2.23 -24.21 -19.43
N VAL A 18 -1.07 -24.26 -18.79
CA VAL A 18 -0.05 -23.20 -18.79
C VAL A 18 0.51 -23.04 -20.20
N LEU A 19 0.47 -21.80 -20.71
CA LEU A 19 1.18 -21.37 -21.91
C LEU A 19 1.91 -20.08 -21.55
N LEU A 20 3.16 -20.23 -21.10
CA LEU A 20 4.12 -19.14 -21.05
C LEU A 20 4.38 -18.66 -22.48
N CYS A 21 3.96 -17.44 -22.79
CA CYS A 21 4.54 -16.64 -23.86
C CYS A 21 4.91 -15.29 -23.26
N GLY A 22 6.21 -15.09 -23.11
CA GLY A 22 6.76 -13.80 -22.76
C GLY A 22 6.66 -12.78 -23.90
N ALA A 23 7.01 -11.56 -23.50
CA ALA A 23 7.29 -10.37 -24.29
C ALA A 23 6.11 -9.47 -24.70
N LEU A 24 6.18 -8.26 -24.15
CA LEU A 24 5.76 -6.96 -24.67
C LEU A 24 4.37 -6.86 -25.28
N SER A 25 3.49 -6.15 -24.58
CA SER A 25 2.44 -5.35 -25.22
C SER A 25 2.21 -4.07 -24.42
N PHE A 26 2.91 -3.00 -24.82
CA PHE A 26 2.39 -1.65 -24.65
C PHE A 26 1.06 -1.58 -25.40
N LEU A 27 -0.05 -1.77 -24.69
CA LEU A 27 -1.35 -1.32 -25.17
C LEU A 27 -1.45 0.16 -24.84
N LEU A 28 -0.98 0.98 -25.78
CA LEU A 28 -1.37 2.38 -25.90
C LEU A 28 -2.90 2.42 -26.08
N THR A 29 -3.65 2.47 -24.97
CA THR A 29 -4.97 3.09 -24.99
C THR A 29 -4.77 4.53 -25.43
N ALA A 30 -5.46 4.92 -26.50
CA ALA A 30 -5.36 6.26 -27.06
C ALA A 30 -5.72 7.30 -25.99
N CYS A 31 -4.72 7.97 -25.43
CA CYS A 31 -4.88 9.18 -24.64
C CYS A 31 -5.40 10.28 -25.57
N THR A 32 -6.71 10.45 -25.64
CA THR A 32 -7.31 11.65 -26.22
C THR A 32 -7.23 12.76 -25.19
N GLY A 33 -6.06 13.39 -25.06
CA GLY A 33 -5.87 14.53 -24.16
C GLY A 33 -6.97 15.58 -24.36
N ARG A 34 -7.77 15.80 -23.32
CA ARG A 34 -8.75 16.88 -23.26
C ARG A 34 -7.96 18.20 -23.31
N ASN A 35 -8.24 19.03 -24.32
CA ASN A 35 -7.72 20.40 -24.34
C ASN A 35 -8.17 21.10 -23.06
N PRO A 36 -7.26 21.77 -22.31
CA PRO A 36 -7.66 22.51 -21.13
C PRO A 36 -8.70 23.55 -21.55
N SER A 37 -9.91 23.41 -21.02
CA SER A 37 -10.90 24.49 -21.02
C SER A 37 -10.22 25.74 -20.45
N GLN A 38 -10.59 26.92 -20.95
CA GLN A 38 -10.25 28.18 -20.28
C GLN A 38 -10.96 28.21 -18.93
N GLU A 39 -10.39 27.54 -17.94
CA GLU A 39 -10.81 27.58 -16.55
C GLU A 39 -10.31 28.88 -15.94
N GLU A 40 -11.19 29.54 -15.16
CA GLU A 40 -10.78 30.69 -14.37
C GLU A 40 -9.62 30.27 -13.46
N PRO A 41 -8.59 31.12 -13.29
CA PRO A 41 -7.43 30.75 -12.48
C PRO A 41 -7.87 30.42 -11.07
N LEU A 42 -7.51 29.21 -10.60
CA LEU A 42 -7.76 28.75 -9.23
C LEU A 42 -7.20 29.77 -8.23
N VAL A 43 -8.09 30.42 -7.46
CA VAL A 43 -7.71 31.38 -6.43
C VAL A 43 -7.60 30.65 -5.10
N LEU A 44 -6.38 30.53 -4.58
CA LEU A 44 -6.11 29.93 -3.28
C LEU A 44 -6.16 30.98 -2.16
N PRO A 45 -6.71 30.66 -0.98
CA PRO A 45 -6.56 31.52 0.20
C PRO A 45 -5.09 31.54 0.66
N ASP A 46 -4.65 32.64 1.29
CA ASP A 46 -3.26 32.86 1.72
C ASP A 46 -2.70 31.74 2.63
N SER A 47 -3.57 31.06 3.38
CA SER A 47 -3.24 29.96 4.28
C SER A 47 -3.10 28.61 3.59
N LEU A 48 -3.41 28.50 2.29
CA LEU A 48 -3.34 27.26 1.52
C LEU A 48 -2.32 27.40 0.40
N LYS A 49 -1.35 26.47 0.38
CA LYS A 49 -0.36 26.36 -0.68
C LYS A 49 -0.65 25.11 -1.53
N LEU A 50 -0.51 25.24 -2.84
CA LEU A 50 -0.50 24.12 -3.78
C LEU A 50 0.92 24.01 -4.33
N THR A 51 1.66 22.99 -3.88
CA THR A 51 3.00 22.65 -4.38
C THR A 51 2.99 21.38 -5.21
N ALA A 52 1.89 20.62 -5.17
CA ALA A 52 1.67 19.45 -6.01
C ALA A 52 1.77 19.79 -7.50
N GLU A 53 2.43 18.93 -8.26
CA GLU A 53 2.30 18.90 -9.71
C GLU A 53 0.98 18.21 -10.08
N LEU A 54 0.11 18.89 -10.82
CA LEU A 54 -1.18 18.32 -11.22
C LEU A 54 -1.00 17.36 -12.41
N PRO A 55 -1.59 16.16 -12.38
CA PRO A 55 -1.45 15.19 -13.46
C PRO A 55 -1.97 15.72 -14.80
N GLY A 56 -1.09 15.78 -15.81
CA GLY A 56 -1.46 16.19 -17.16
C GLY A 56 -2.11 15.09 -18.01
N GLU A 57 -1.96 13.83 -17.61
CA GLU A 57 -2.55 12.66 -18.29
C GLU A 57 -3.35 11.82 -17.28
N TYR A 58 -4.61 11.57 -17.62
CA TYR A 58 -5.54 10.72 -16.87
C TYR A 58 -6.63 10.21 -17.84
N PRO A 59 -7.31 9.10 -17.53
CA PRO A 59 -8.35 8.57 -18.41
C PRO A 59 -9.57 9.50 -18.46
N ASP A 60 -10.13 9.70 -19.67
CA ASP A 60 -11.35 10.51 -19.87
C ASP A 60 -12.57 9.94 -19.12
N GLN A 61 -12.58 8.61 -18.91
CA GLN A 61 -13.61 7.90 -18.19
C GLN A 61 -13.00 6.88 -17.23
N ALA A 62 -13.61 6.72 -16.07
CA ALA A 62 -13.29 5.68 -15.11
C ALA A 62 -14.55 4.94 -14.70
N LYS A 63 -14.41 3.65 -14.37
CA LYS A 63 -15.54 2.80 -14.03
C LYS A 63 -15.71 2.71 -12.53
N THR A 64 -16.93 2.43 -12.09
CA THR A 64 -17.19 1.97 -10.72
C THR A 64 -17.37 0.47 -10.73
N TYR A 65 -16.82 -0.21 -9.71
CA TYR A 65 -16.89 -1.67 -9.58
C TYR A 65 -17.50 -2.07 -8.24
N THR A 66 -18.23 -3.17 -8.22
CA THR A 66 -18.39 -3.95 -6.98
C THR A 66 -17.08 -4.71 -6.73
N VAL A 67 -16.69 -4.82 -5.47
CA VAL A 67 -15.50 -5.56 -5.05
C VAL A 67 -15.80 -6.44 -3.85
N ASP A 68 -15.05 -7.53 -3.74
CA ASP A 68 -15.00 -8.38 -2.55
C ASP A 68 -13.55 -8.45 -2.05
N TRP A 69 -13.34 -8.94 -0.83
CA TRP A 69 -11.99 -9.20 -0.35
C TRP A 69 -11.34 -10.31 -1.18
N LEU A 70 -10.04 -10.17 -1.45
CA LEU A 70 -9.26 -11.21 -2.12
C LEU A 70 -9.22 -12.48 -1.27
N GLU A 71 -9.77 -13.59 -1.78
CA GLU A 71 -9.61 -14.91 -1.18
C GLU A 71 -8.33 -15.59 -1.70
N VAL A 72 -7.33 -15.75 -0.81
CA VAL A 72 -6.07 -16.44 -1.15
C VAL A 72 -6.22 -17.94 -0.93
N GLU A 73 -5.95 -18.73 -1.97
CA GLU A 73 -5.99 -20.20 -1.91
C GLU A 73 -4.75 -20.78 -1.20
N GLU A 74 -4.97 -21.50 -0.10
CA GLU A 74 -3.90 -22.01 0.78
C GLU A 74 -2.86 -22.86 0.05
N GLU A 75 -3.31 -23.82 -0.77
CA GLU A 75 -2.42 -24.74 -1.47
C GLU A 75 -1.48 -23.99 -2.42
N THR A 76 -2.00 -22.95 -3.07
CA THR A 76 -1.24 -22.14 -4.01
C THR A 76 -0.23 -21.24 -3.29
N ALA A 77 -0.65 -20.60 -2.20
CA ALA A 77 0.25 -19.76 -1.38
C ALA A 77 1.39 -20.58 -0.77
N VAL A 78 1.09 -21.76 -0.22
CA VAL A 78 2.10 -22.68 0.31
C VAL A 78 3.07 -23.11 -0.77
N GLN A 79 2.58 -23.49 -1.97
CA GLN A 79 3.44 -23.92 -3.07
C GLN A 79 4.34 -22.80 -3.61
N ALA A 80 3.86 -21.55 -3.58
CA ALA A 80 4.60 -20.41 -4.10
C ALA A 80 5.64 -19.86 -3.12
N LEU A 81 5.30 -19.79 -1.82
CA LEU A 81 6.11 -19.05 -0.84
C LEU A 81 6.82 -19.94 0.18
N PHE A 82 6.18 -21.01 0.66
CA PHE A 82 6.61 -21.71 1.86
C PHE A 82 7.63 -22.82 1.55
N LYS A 83 8.81 -22.74 2.17
CA LYS A 83 9.97 -23.62 1.94
C LYS A 83 10.05 -24.79 2.94
N GLY A 84 9.54 -24.58 4.15
CA GLY A 84 9.64 -25.52 5.27
C GLY A 84 8.86 -26.82 5.08
N GLU A 85 9.31 -27.88 5.77
CA GLU A 85 8.57 -29.14 5.85
C GLU A 85 7.34 -28.95 6.75
N THR A 86 6.17 -28.88 6.12
CA THR A 86 4.86 -28.53 6.72
C THR A 86 4.65 -29.02 8.16
N ARG A 87 4.28 -28.10 9.05
CA ARG A 87 3.80 -28.39 10.41
C ARG A 87 2.47 -27.66 10.60
N GLU A 88 1.54 -28.29 11.30
CA GLU A 88 0.09 -28.03 11.33
C GLU A 88 -0.33 -26.53 11.30
N TRP A 89 -1.45 -26.25 10.60
CA TRP A 89 -2.08 -24.92 10.60
C TRP A 89 -2.64 -24.54 11.97
N THR A 90 -2.42 -23.29 12.38
CA THR A 90 -3.02 -22.69 13.57
C THR A 90 -4.00 -21.59 13.18
N GLN A 91 -5.22 -21.61 13.75
CA GLN A 91 -6.20 -20.55 13.54
C GLN A 91 -5.99 -19.41 14.56
N TRP A 92 -5.89 -18.19 14.05
CA TRP A 92 -5.88 -16.95 14.81
C TRP A 92 -7.11 -16.11 14.49
N ALA A 93 -7.31 -15.03 15.24
CA ALA A 93 -8.40 -14.07 14.98
C ALA A 93 -8.24 -13.33 13.64
N VAL A 94 -7.00 -13.19 13.16
CA VAL A 94 -6.65 -12.50 11.92
C VAL A 94 -6.66 -13.42 10.70
N GLY A 95 -6.53 -14.73 10.89
CA GLY A 95 -6.17 -15.61 9.80
C GLY A 95 -5.71 -16.99 10.23
N ARG A 96 -5.38 -17.83 9.25
CA ARG A 96 -4.74 -19.13 9.48
C ARG A 96 -3.26 -19.04 9.20
N GLN A 97 -2.45 -19.53 10.14
CA GLN A 97 -0.99 -19.45 10.06
C GLN A 97 -0.36 -20.85 9.93
N LEU A 98 0.62 -20.93 9.04
CA LEU A 98 1.58 -22.02 8.92
C LEU A 98 2.92 -21.55 9.46
N LEU A 99 3.57 -22.37 10.29
CA LEU A 99 4.84 -22.05 10.93
C LEU A 99 5.82 -23.20 10.77
N SER A 100 7.05 -22.88 10.37
CA SER A 100 8.20 -23.77 10.39
C SER A 100 9.34 -23.08 11.12
N GLU A 101 9.77 -23.65 12.23
CA GLU A 101 10.86 -23.09 13.04
C GLU A 101 11.94 -24.14 13.30
N ASP A 102 13.20 -23.73 13.13
CA ASP A 102 14.39 -24.43 13.58
C ASP A 102 15.31 -23.52 14.42
N GLU A 103 16.56 -23.92 14.64
CA GLU A 103 17.50 -23.15 15.48
C GLU A 103 17.93 -21.82 14.83
N GLU A 104 17.85 -21.68 13.51
CA GLU A 104 18.37 -20.53 12.75
C GLU A 104 17.24 -19.66 12.17
N VAL A 105 16.13 -20.29 11.76
CA VAL A 105 15.08 -19.65 10.97
C VAL A 105 13.70 -19.87 11.59
N CYS A 106 12.89 -18.81 11.53
CA CYS A 106 11.45 -18.85 11.73
C CYS A 106 10.76 -18.44 10.42
N GLU A 107 10.11 -19.39 9.77
CA GLU A 107 9.32 -19.16 8.56
C GLU A 107 7.82 -19.19 8.90
N SER A 108 7.09 -18.15 8.51
CA SER A 108 5.67 -17.99 8.76
C SER A 108 4.92 -17.63 7.48
N LEU A 109 3.76 -18.26 7.25
CA LEU A 109 2.78 -17.85 6.25
C LEU A 109 1.42 -17.72 6.92
N LEU A 110 0.82 -16.53 6.90
CA LEU A 110 -0.50 -16.24 7.42
C LEU A 110 -1.42 -15.85 6.26
N ILE A 111 -2.58 -16.49 6.14
CA ILE A 111 -3.62 -16.10 5.19
C ILE A 111 -4.72 -15.36 5.96
N TYR A 112 -5.07 -14.16 5.49
CA TYR A 112 -6.05 -13.29 6.14
C TYR A 112 -7.48 -13.74 5.78
N ASP A 113 -8.24 -14.17 6.80
CA ASP A 113 -9.63 -14.63 6.69
C ASP A 113 -10.48 -14.27 7.94
N GLY A 114 -10.06 -13.24 8.69
CA GLY A 114 -10.60 -12.90 10.00
C GLY A 114 -10.80 -11.41 10.21
N VAL A 115 -10.34 -10.87 11.35
CA VAL A 115 -10.48 -9.41 11.63
C VAL A 115 -9.66 -8.52 10.68
N VAL A 116 -8.75 -9.14 9.92
CA VAL A 116 -8.07 -8.58 8.75
C VAL A 116 -8.43 -9.50 7.59
N GLU A 117 -8.75 -8.91 6.45
CA GLU A 117 -9.27 -9.60 5.26
C GLU A 117 -8.38 -9.30 4.05
N GLY A 118 -8.49 -10.12 3.00
CA GLY A 118 -7.99 -9.77 1.67
C GLY A 118 -6.47 -9.86 1.52
N GLY A 119 -5.85 -11.03 1.71
CA GLY A 119 -4.45 -11.23 1.37
C GLY A 119 -3.69 -12.22 2.26
N LEU A 120 -2.39 -11.98 2.43
CA LEU A 120 -1.49 -12.82 3.21
C LEU A 120 -0.34 -12.02 3.83
N SER A 121 0.32 -12.61 4.81
CA SER A 121 1.67 -12.23 5.18
C SER A 121 2.60 -13.43 5.20
N TYR A 122 3.85 -13.18 4.82
CA TYR A 122 4.92 -14.17 4.79
C TYR A 122 6.15 -13.57 5.46
N SER A 123 6.84 -14.34 6.29
CA SER A 123 8.16 -13.97 6.80
C SER A 123 9.11 -15.16 6.80
N TYR A 124 10.38 -14.85 6.56
CA TYR A 124 11.52 -15.76 6.64
C TYR A 124 12.56 -15.06 7.51
N ASP A 125 12.38 -15.16 8.82
CA ASP A 125 13.15 -14.42 9.81
C ASP A 125 14.35 -15.25 10.24
N THR A 126 15.56 -14.74 9.98
CA THR A 126 16.77 -15.24 10.65
C THR A 126 16.82 -14.66 12.06
N LYS A 127 17.23 -15.45 13.05
CA LYS A 127 17.20 -15.02 14.47
C LYS A 127 18.25 -13.97 14.83
N ASP A 128 19.05 -13.51 13.88
CA ASP A 128 20.26 -12.72 14.12
C ASP A 128 19.98 -11.21 14.27
N PHE A 129 18.95 -10.66 13.61
CA PHE A 129 18.68 -9.22 13.69
C PHE A 129 17.27 -8.81 13.18
N SER A 130 16.73 -7.68 13.68
CA SER A 130 15.47 -7.08 13.23
C SER A 130 15.66 -5.69 12.62
N LEU A 131 15.27 -5.51 11.35
CA LEU A 131 15.34 -4.22 10.65
C LEU A 131 14.44 -3.12 11.24
N GLY A 132 13.56 -3.44 12.19
CA GLY A 132 12.61 -2.50 12.79
C GLY A 132 13.23 -1.40 13.67
N GLY A 133 14.55 -1.41 13.87
CA GLY A 133 15.30 -0.32 14.50
C GLY A 133 16.05 0.58 13.52
N VAL A 134 16.03 0.29 12.21
CA VAL A 134 16.79 1.04 11.18
C VAL A 134 15.97 1.41 9.95
N ALA A 135 14.75 0.90 9.82
CA ALA A 135 13.85 1.19 8.71
C ALA A 135 12.39 1.12 9.16
N SER A 136 11.53 1.99 8.59
CA SER A 136 10.08 1.80 8.64
C SER A 136 9.60 1.12 7.36
N TYR A 137 8.76 0.10 7.48
CA TYR A 137 8.27 -0.66 6.35
C TYR A 137 6.91 -0.18 5.83
N TYR A 138 6.18 0.61 6.62
CA TYR A 138 4.80 0.93 6.27
C TYR A 138 4.76 1.92 5.11
N PRO A 139 3.91 1.67 4.09
CA PRO A 139 3.73 2.61 3.01
C PRO A 139 2.98 3.86 3.48
N GLY A 140 3.27 4.98 2.83
CA GLY A 140 2.62 6.25 3.06
C GLY A 140 3.55 7.31 3.63
N TYR A 141 2.95 8.37 4.18
CA TYR A 141 3.69 9.46 4.79
C TYR A 141 4.01 9.13 6.24
N PRO A 142 5.18 9.56 6.74
CA PRO A 142 5.61 9.16 8.06
C PRO A 142 4.67 9.72 9.12
N ASP A 143 4.21 8.87 10.04
CA ASP A 143 3.34 9.33 11.11
C ASP A 143 4.10 10.22 12.12
N THR A 144 3.39 10.76 13.11
CA THR A 144 4.03 11.61 14.13
C THR A 144 5.12 10.84 14.90
N MET A 145 4.91 9.57 15.21
CA MET A 145 5.88 8.77 15.94
C MET A 145 7.11 8.48 15.07
N GLU A 146 6.92 8.15 13.80
CA GLU A 146 8.00 7.94 12.84
C GLU A 146 8.81 9.21 12.62
N GLN A 147 8.19 10.38 12.57
CA GLN A 147 8.91 11.65 12.48
C GLN A 147 9.61 12.02 13.78
N LEU A 148 9.04 11.67 14.95
CA LEU A 148 9.72 11.87 16.23
C LEU A 148 10.85 10.85 16.45
N ASN A 149 10.75 9.65 15.90
CA ASN A 149 11.84 8.68 15.84
C ASN A 149 12.91 9.15 14.83
N GLY A 150 12.47 9.68 13.69
CA GLY A 150 13.30 10.37 12.70
C GLY A 150 13.94 11.67 13.21
N TYR A 151 13.39 12.31 14.25
CA TYR A 151 14.07 13.40 14.95
C TYR A 151 15.38 12.94 15.61
N TYR A 152 15.43 11.67 16.03
CA TYR A 152 16.68 11.02 16.46
C TYR A 152 17.43 10.37 15.28
N GLY A 153 16.91 10.48 14.05
CA GLY A 153 17.56 10.14 12.78
C GLY A 153 17.64 8.66 12.42
N TYR A 154 17.18 7.74 13.27
CA TYR A 154 17.42 6.31 13.05
C TYR A 154 16.40 5.63 12.10
N HIS A 155 15.27 6.26 11.80
CA HIS A 155 14.18 5.73 10.95
C HIS A 155 13.88 6.62 9.73
N ASP A 156 14.76 7.56 9.36
CA ASP A 156 14.48 8.45 8.23
C ASP A 156 14.66 7.72 6.89
N MET A 157 13.54 7.35 6.27
CA MET A 157 13.54 6.64 4.99
C MET A 157 14.09 7.48 3.83
N GLN A 158 14.27 8.80 4.00
CA GLN A 158 14.85 9.68 2.98
C GLN A 158 16.37 9.49 2.82
N ASP A 159 17.05 8.91 3.81
CA ASP A 159 18.49 8.66 3.73
C ASP A 159 18.82 7.45 2.83
N TYR A 160 17.86 6.54 2.63
CA TYR A 160 18.01 5.42 1.71
C TYR A 160 17.80 5.84 0.26
N ALA A 161 18.64 5.31 -0.63
CA ALA A 161 18.48 5.50 -2.07
C ALA A 161 17.18 4.83 -2.57
N THR A 162 16.46 5.49 -3.46
CA THR A 162 15.20 4.99 -4.04
C THR A 162 15.38 4.37 -5.44
N GLU A 163 16.53 4.59 -6.05
CA GLU A 163 16.90 4.10 -7.38
C GLU A 163 18.29 3.48 -7.36
N GLY A 164 18.50 2.49 -8.21
CA GLY A 164 19.78 1.79 -8.37
C GLY A 164 19.68 0.30 -8.03
N ASP A 165 20.80 -0.39 -8.14
CA ASP A 165 20.88 -1.83 -7.93
C ASP A 165 21.79 -2.17 -6.75
N LEU A 166 21.33 -3.10 -5.91
CA LEU A 166 22.12 -3.83 -4.94
C LEU A 166 22.95 -4.91 -5.65
N SER A 167 24.05 -5.29 -5.00
CA SER A 167 25.06 -6.16 -5.60
C SER A 167 24.57 -7.56 -5.99
N PHE A 168 23.50 -8.06 -5.36
CA PHE A 168 22.99 -9.41 -5.57
C PHE A 168 21.95 -9.52 -6.69
N LYS A 169 21.20 -8.45 -7.00
CA LYS A 169 20.12 -8.46 -7.99
C LYS A 169 19.71 -7.03 -8.35
N GLY A 170 19.29 -6.81 -9.59
CA GLY A 170 18.73 -5.53 -10.01
C GLY A 170 17.36 -5.24 -9.39
N GLN A 171 17.06 -3.97 -9.13
CA GLN A 171 15.85 -3.55 -8.42
C GLN A 171 14.57 -3.98 -9.15
N SER A 172 14.50 -3.75 -10.47
CA SER A 172 13.32 -4.12 -11.27
C SER A 172 13.11 -5.64 -11.31
N GLU A 173 14.20 -6.42 -11.42
CA GLU A 173 14.12 -7.89 -11.43
C GLU A 173 13.61 -8.43 -10.10
N ALA A 174 14.05 -7.87 -8.97
CA ALA A 174 13.57 -8.25 -7.64
C ALA A 174 12.08 -7.91 -7.45
N SER A 175 11.64 -6.73 -7.93
CA SER A 175 10.22 -6.34 -7.90
C SER A 175 9.36 -7.28 -8.76
N GLU A 176 9.80 -7.60 -9.99
CA GLU A 176 9.08 -8.49 -10.89
C GLU A 176 8.91 -9.90 -10.29
N GLU A 177 9.92 -10.44 -9.60
CA GLU A 177 9.81 -11.74 -8.93
C GLU A 177 8.74 -11.74 -7.82
N ILE A 178 8.61 -10.65 -7.05
CA ILE A 178 7.55 -10.51 -6.04
C ILE A 178 6.17 -10.48 -6.72
N GLU A 179 6.04 -9.70 -7.79
CA GLU A 179 4.80 -9.59 -8.55
C GLU A 179 4.38 -10.94 -9.15
N GLU A 180 5.32 -11.69 -9.73
CA GLU A 180 5.06 -13.03 -10.28
C GLU A 180 4.63 -14.03 -9.20
N LEU A 181 5.28 -14.00 -8.04
CA LEU A 181 4.95 -14.89 -6.92
C LEU A 181 3.58 -14.59 -6.33
N LEU A 182 3.24 -13.31 -6.14
CA LEU A 182 1.92 -12.93 -5.64
C LEU A 182 0.83 -13.18 -6.68
N TYR A 183 1.10 -12.94 -7.97
CA TYR A 183 0.18 -13.33 -9.03
C TYR A 183 -0.07 -14.84 -9.03
N ALA A 184 0.96 -15.66 -8.80
CA ALA A 184 0.78 -17.11 -8.62
C ALA A 184 -0.13 -17.42 -7.42
N CYS A 185 -0.07 -16.64 -6.35
CA CYS A 185 -0.97 -16.74 -5.18
C CYS A 185 -2.40 -16.23 -5.43
N GLY A 186 -2.71 -15.74 -6.63
CA GLY A 186 -4.02 -15.20 -6.98
C GLY A 186 -4.18 -13.70 -6.74
N PHE A 187 -3.12 -12.97 -6.40
CA PHE A 187 -3.20 -11.52 -6.28
C PHE A 187 -3.52 -10.86 -7.62
N PRO A 188 -4.26 -9.73 -7.59
CA PRO A 188 -4.53 -8.92 -8.77
C PRO A 188 -3.25 -8.30 -9.32
N GLN A 189 -3.37 -7.57 -10.44
CA GLN A 189 -2.26 -6.81 -10.98
C GLN A 189 -1.72 -5.82 -9.94
N LEU A 190 -0.39 -5.84 -9.77
CA LEU A 190 0.34 -4.94 -8.90
C LEU A 190 1.14 -3.93 -9.71
N GLN A 191 1.49 -2.83 -9.07
CA GLN A 191 2.45 -1.86 -9.57
C GLN A 191 3.38 -1.46 -8.42
N LEU A 192 4.67 -1.39 -8.71
CA LEU A 192 5.65 -0.79 -7.79
C LEU A 192 5.34 0.71 -7.59
N GLN A 193 5.06 1.08 -6.35
CA GLN A 193 4.82 2.46 -5.95
C GLN A 193 6.11 3.14 -5.51
N GLN A 194 6.91 2.46 -4.68
CA GLN A 194 8.13 3.00 -4.11
C GLN A 194 9.10 1.87 -3.80
N ALA A 195 10.39 2.14 -3.95
CA ALA A 195 11.46 1.24 -3.54
C ALA A 195 12.49 1.98 -2.68
N TYR A 196 13.13 1.26 -1.78
CA TYR A 196 14.28 1.71 -1.00
C TYR A 196 15.37 0.64 -1.01
N LEU A 197 16.61 1.07 -1.20
CA LEU A 197 17.80 0.25 -1.12
C LEU A 197 18.31 0.31 0.32
N LEU A 198 18.06 -0.74 1.11
CA LEU A 198 18.58 -0.84 2.46
C LEU A 198 20.02 -1.35 2.39
N ASP A 199 20.95 -0.42 2.14
CA ASP A 199 22.38 -0.71 2.03
C ASP A 199 23.05 -0.77 3.41
N ALA A 200 24.10 -1.59 3.53
CA ALA A 200 24.75 -1.85 4.82
C ALA A 200 25.34 -0.58 5.45
N LYS A 201 25.81 0.38 4.65
CA LYS A 201 26.40 1.61 5.18
C LYS A 201 25.33 2.45 5.87
N THR A 202 24.22 2.71 5.18
CA THR A 202 23.10 3.51 5.72
C THR A 202 22.45 2.81 6.91
N MET A 203 22.23 1.49 6.84
CA MET A 203 21.69 0.72 7.98
C MET A 203 22.58 0.80 9.23
N ASN A 204 23.90 0.76 9.09
CA ASN A 204 24.83 0.92 10.22
C ASN A 204 24.85 2.35 10.78
N GLU A 205 24.69 3.37 9.93
CA GLU A 205 24.55 4.77 10.35
C GLU A 205 23.26 4.94 11.20
N HIS A 206 22.14 4.35 10.75
CA HIS A 206 20.89 4.33 11.50
C HIS A 206 21.00 3.53 12.80
N LEU A 207 21.66 2.37 12.79
CA LEU A 207 21.86 1.56 14.00
C LEU A 207 22.67 2.28 15.07
N ALA A 208 23.65 3.10 14.68
CA ALA A 208 24.41 3.92 15.61
C ALA A 208 23.49 4.93 16.31
N LEU A 209 22.64 5.62 15.56
CA LEU A 209 21.65 6.57 16.07
C LEU A 209 20.60 5.89 16.97
N TYR A 210 20.11 4.72 16.57
CA TYR A 210 19.19 3.93 17.37
C TYR A 210 19.80 3.53 18.72
N ASN A 211 21.07 3.09 18.71
CA ASN A 211 21.80 2.76 19.93
C ASN A 211 22.06 3.97 20.84
N GLU A 212 22.26 5.16 20.28
CA GLU A 212 22.32 6.40 21.05
C GLU A 212 20.98 6.68 21.75
N TYR A 213 19.87 6.57 21.02
CA TYR A 213 18.52 6.71 21.58
C TYR A 213 18.26 5.70 22.71
N ARG A 214 18.54 4.40 22.48
CA ARG A 214 18.38 3.35 23.50
C ARG A 214 19.18 3.63 24.76
N THR A 215 20.40 4.15 24.60
CA THR A 215 21.23 4.55 25.74
C THR A 215 20.58 5.68 26.55
N GLN A 216 19.94 6.66 25.89
CA GLN A 216 19.23 7.76 26.57
C GLN A 216 18.03 7.25 27.37
N ILE A 217 17.30 6.25 26.86
CA ILE A 217 16.15 5.64 27.55
C ILE A 217 16.53 4.46 28.48
N GLN A 218 17.84 4.24 28.72
CA GLN A 218 18.37 3.20 29.60
C GLN A 218 18.06 1.76 29.16
N GLU A 219 17.93 1.54 27.85
CA GLU A 219 17.83 0.21 27.26
C GLU A 219 19.21 -0.35 26.83
N SER A 220 19.27 -1.67 26.65
CA SER A 220 20.46 -2.32 26.10
C SER A 220 20.72 -1.84 24.68
N ARG A 221 21.97 -1.91 24.24
CA ARG A 221 22.32 -1.67 22.84
C ARG A 221 22.15 -2.95 22.04
N GLU A 222 21.89 -2.79 20.76
CA GLU A 222 22.03 -3.86 19.78
C GLU A 222 23.51 -3.99 19.40
N GLU A 223 24.08 -5.17 19.60
CA GLU A 223 25.45 -5.52 19.21
C GLU A 223 25.43 -6.24 17.85
N TYR A 224 25.09 -5.50 16.80
CA TYR A 224 25.06 -5.98 15.42
C TYR A 224 25.85 -5.04 14.50
N GLU A 225 26.36 -5.58 13.39
CA GLU A 225 27.00 -4.81 12.32
C GLU A 225 26.46 -5.34 10.99
N PHE A 226 25.74 -4.50 10.26
CA PHE A 226 25.23 -4.90 8.95
C PHE A 226 26.37 -5.03 7.95
N THR A 227 26.27 -6.09 7.16
CA THR A 227 27.19 -6.41 6.08
C THR A 227 26.45 -6.40 4.76
N GLN A 228 27.19 -6.57 3.67
CA GLN A 228 26.61 -6.71 2.34
C GLN A 228 25.64 -7.90 2.20
N GLU A 229 25.74 -8.91 3.08
CA GLU A 229 24.82 -10.05 3.08
C GLU A 229 23.44 -9.70 3.65
N ASP A 230 23.35 -8.62 4.43
CA ASP A 230 22.11 -8.12 5.04
C ASP A 230 21.36 -7.12 4.15
N GLU A 231 21.99 -6.67 3.06
CA GLU A 231 21.39 -5.73 2.13
C GLU A 231 20.09 -6.30 1.54
N CYS A 232 19.06 -5.46 1.48
CA CYS A 232 17.78 -5.85 0.91
C CYS A 232 17.06 -4.66 0.29
N TYR A 233 16.11 -4.96 -0.59
CA TYR A 233 15.15 -3.97 -1.06
C TYR A 233 13.92 -3.98 -0.15
N LEU A 234 13.45 -2.78 0.20
CA LEU A 234 12.09 -2.57 0.67
C LEU A 234 11.25 -2.06 -0.50
N PHE A 235 10.21 -2.80 -0.87
CA PHE A 235 9.27 -2.41 -1.92
C PHE A 235 7.90 -2.14 -1.34
N HIS A 236 7.28 -1.06 -1.80
CA HIS A 236 5.86 -0.79 -1.64
C HIS A 236 5.18 -1.00 -2.98
N HIS A 237 4.26 -1.95 -3.06
CA HIS A 237 3.42 -2.18 -4.23
C HIS A 237 1.98 -1.79 -3.92
N ARG A 238 1.18 -1.61 -4.96
CA ARG A 238 -0.25 -1.33 -4.85
C ARG A 238 -1.03 -2.08 -5.92
N GLN A 239 -2.27 -2.45 -5.59
CA GLN A 239 -3.20 -3.02 -6.56
C GLN A 239 -3.50 -1.99 -7.65
N VAL A 240 -3.63 -2.44 -8.89
CA VAL A 240 -4.02 -1.62 -10.04
C VAL A 240 -5.20 -2.23 -10.77
N LEU A 241 -6.13 -1.37 -11.20
CA LEU A 241 -7.28 -1.74 -12.01
C LEU A 241 -7.45 -0.72 -13.13
N ASP A 242 -7.58 -1.17 -14.39
CA ASP A 242 -7.70 -0.29 -15.56
C ASP A 242 -6.60 0.80 -15.64
N GLY A 243 -5.39 0.50 -15.14
CA GLY A 243 -4.28 1.45 -15.09
C GLY A 243 -4.39 2.52 -13.99
N ILE A 244 -5.42 2.48 -13.16
CA ILE A 244 -5.60 3.35 -11.98
C ILE A 244 -5.23 2.55 -10.72
N PRO A 245 -4.31 3.06 -9.87
CA PRO A 245 -3.92 2.40 -8.63
C PRO A 245 -5.00 2.48 -7.55
N PHE A 246 -5.03 1.52 -6.64
CA PHE A 246 -5.74 1.65 -5.37
C PHE A 246 -4.91 2.50 -4.40
N ALA A 247 -5.59 3.29 -3.58
CA ALA A 247 -4.93 4.12 -2.57
C ALA A 247 -4.27 3.24 -1.49
N ASN A 248 -2.94 3.22 -1.47
CA ASN A 248 -2.10 2.58 -0.45
C ASN A 248 -1.71 3.60 0.65
N LEU A 249 -2.72 4.28 1.21
CA LEU A 249 -2.57 5.33 2.21
C LEU A 249 -3.63 5.14 3.29
N ILE A 250 -3.22 5.24 4.55
CA ILE A 250 -4.14 5.17 5.69
C ILE A 250 -4.93 6.48 5.76
N TRP A 251 -6.24 6.41 5.56
CA TRP A 251 -7.10 7.57 5.76
C TRP A 251 -7.30 7.82 7.26
N THR A 252 -7.41 9.08 7.65
CA THR A 252 -7.59 9.47 9.04
C THR A 252 -8.81 8.78 9.65
N LYS A 253 -8.54 7.92 10.66
CA LYS A 253 -9.53 7.20 11.48
C LYS A 253 -10.44 8.20 12.18
N GLY A 254 -11.61 8.46 11.59
CA GLY A 254 -12.62 9.29 12.25
C GLY A 254 -14.06 8.98 11.88
N THR A 255 -14.31 8.30 10.75
CA THR A 255 -15.64 8.34 10.13
C THR A 255 -16.04 7.09 9.34
N ARG A 256 -15.38 5.95 9.56
CA ARG A 256 -15.63 4.71 8.79
C ARG A 256 -15.94 3.53 9.68
N ASP A 257 -16.95 2.75 9.27
CA ASP A 257 -17.34 1.51 9.94
C ASP A 257 -16.34 0.36 9.68
N MET A 258 -15.51 0.47 8.64
CA MET A 258 -14.53 -0.54 8.22
C MET A 258 -13.29 0.11 7.59
N SER A 259 -12.11 -0.49 7.79
CA SER A 259 -10.88 -0.12 7.08
C SER A 259 -10.88 -0.78 5.69
N THR A 260 -10.63 0.02 4.66
CA THR A 260 -10.69 -0.39 3.24
C THR A 260 -9.42 -0.06 2.48
N GLU A 261 -8.37 0.29 3.20
CA GLU A 261 -7.07 0.63 2.65
C GLU A 261 -6.27 -0.62 2.37
N THR A 262 -5.81 -0.80 1.13
CA THR A 262 -4.79 -1.80 0.84
C THR A 262 -3.51 -1.40 1.55
N VAL A 263 -2.79 -2.37 2.13
CA VAL A 263 -1.43 -2.15 2.63
C VAL A 263 -0.54 -3.24 2.05
N MET A 264 0.53 -2.82 1.38
CA MET A 264 1.55 -3.75 0.93
C MET A 264 2.97 -3.22 1.03
N TYR A 265 3.81 -4.02 1.67
CA TYR A 265 5.26 -3.90 1.59
C TYR A 265 5.92 -5.28 1.52
N SER A 266 7.14 -5.32 1.01
CA SER A 266 7.95 -6.53 0.99
C SER A 266 9.43 -6.23 1.15
N LEU A 267 10.13 -7.17 1.77
CA LEU A 267 11.59 -7.18 1.90
C LEU A 267 12.17 -8.28 1.02
N TYR A 268 13.10 -7.93 0.14
CA TYR A 268 13.78 -8.86 -0.75
C TYR A 268 15.29 -8.79 -0.54
N GLY A 269 15.87 -9.86 -0.01
CA GLY A 269 17.31 -9.97 0.21
C GLY A 269 18.00 -10.88 -0.82
N LYS A 270 19.29 -11.11 -0.63
CA LYS A 270 20.12 -11.97 -1.49
C LYS A 270 19.56 -13.38 -1.71
N ASN A 271 18.85 -13.93 -0.72
CA ASN A 271 18.27 -15.27 -0.74
C ASN A 271 16.78 -15.30 -1.14
N GLY A 272 16.28 -14.20 -1.69
CA GLY A 272 14.87 -14.02 -2.09
C GLY A 272 14.06 -13.24 -1.07
N ILE A 273 12.75 -13.49 -1.05
CA ILE A 273 11.81 -12.81 -0.15
C ILE A 273 12.14 -13.13 1.31
N LEU A 274 12.30 -12.06 2.09
CA LEU A 274 12.43 -12.08 3.54
C LEU A 274 11.07 -11.84 4.20
N GLN A 275 10.27 -10.92 3.65
CA GLN A 275 8.98 -10.57 4.21
C GLN A 275 8.01 -10.06 3.15
N ILE A 276 6.74 -10.38 3.31
CA ILE A 276 5.60 -9.77 2.63
C ILE A 276 4.53 -9.49 3.68
N GLU A 277 4.03 -8.27 3.71
CA GLU A 277 2.75 -7.94 4.33
C GLU A 277 1.86 -7.44 3.20
N ALA A 278 0.76 -8.15 2.91
CA ALA A 278 -0.19 -7.75 1.88
C ALA A 278 -1.61 -8.00 2.39
N ARG A 279 -2.30 -6.93 2.80
CA ARG A 279 -3.65 -7.01 3.38
C ARG A 279 -4.63 -6.08 2.68
N GLN A 280 -5.91 -6.44 2.78
CA GLN A 280 -7.04 -5.66 2.30
C GLN A 280 -7.04 -5.44 0.78
N PHE A 281 -6.55 -6.42 0.03
CA PHE A 281 -6.65 -6.51 -1.43
C PHE A 281 -8.04 -6.97 -1.88
N TYR A 282 -8.39 -6.63 -3.10
CA TYR A 282 -9.74 -6.80 -3.63
C TYR A 282 -9.80 -7.73 -4.83
N GLU A 283 -10.79 -8.64 -4.81
CA GLU A 283 -11.30 -9.27 -6.01
C GLU A 283 -12.27 -8.31 -6.73
N ILE A 284 -12.02 -8.07 -8.02
CA ILE A 284 -12.79 -7.12 -8.81
C ILE A 284 -13.92 -7.83 -9.54
N GLN A 285 -15.16 -7.38 -9.30
CA GLN A 285 -16.34 -7.91 -9.99
C GLN A 285 -16.61 -7.14 -11.29
N GLU A 286 -17.78 -7.36 -11.91
CA GLU A 286 -18.17 -6.65 -13.13
C GLU A 286 -18.38 -5.14 -12.88
N PRO A 287 -18.06 -4.28 -13.87
CA PRO A 287 -18.26 -2.85 -13.76
C PRO A 287 -19.75 -2.49 -13.68
N LEU A 288 -20.07 -1.52 -12.82
CA LEU A 288 -21.42 -0.98 -12.64
C LEU A 288 -21.70 0.21 -13.55
N SER A 289 -20.70 1.06 -13.76
CA SER A 289 -20.80 2.27 -14.57
C SER A 289 -19.46 2.62 -15.20
N ALA A 290 -19.49 3.54 -16.16
CA ALA A 290 -18.31 4.18 -16.75
C ALA A 290 -18.65 5.65 -16.95
N ASP A 291 -18.03 6.52 -16.16
CA ASP A 291 -18.40 7.91 -16.04
C ASP A 291 -17.22 8.82 -16.38
N ALA A 292 -17.51 10.05 -16.81
CA ALA A 292 -16.48 11.02 -17.13
C ALA A 292 -15.67 11.39 -15.88
N VAL A 293 -14.36 11.52 -16.05
CA VAL A 293 -13.44 11.95 -14.99
C VAL A 293 -13.29 13.46 -15.03
N ILE A 294 -13.48 14.12 -13.89
CA ILE A 294 -13.19 15.55 -13.70
C ILE A 294 -11.69 15.80 -13.73
N SER A 295 -11.26 17.01 -14.06
CA SER A 295 -9.85 17.37 -14.04
C SER A 295 -9.28 17.42 -12.61
N PRO A 296 -7.96 17.28 -12.42
CA PRO A 296 -7.34 17.51 -11.11
C PRO A 296 -7.55 18.96 -10.63
N GLU A 297 -7.65 19.94 -11.53
CA GLU A 297 -8.00 21.33 -11.20
C GLU A 297 -9.40 21.45 -10.60
N GLU A 298 -10.40 20.78 -11.20
CA GLU A 298 -11.78 20.72 -10.69
C GLU A 298 -11.80 20.06 -9.29
N ALA A 299 -11.01 19.01 -9.07
CA ALA A 299 -10.89 18.36 -7.78
C ALA A 299 -10.25 19.26 -6.70
N VAL A 300 -9.17 19.97 -7.04
CA VAL A 300 -8.56 20.95 -6.13
C VAL A 300 -9.52 22.10 -5.83
N ALA A 301 -10.26 22.58 -6.83
CA ALA A 301 -11.27 23.62 -6.63
C ALA A 301 -12.36 23.19 -5.64
N ALA A 302 -12.83 21.94 -5.72
CA ALA A 302 -13.79 21.39 -4.75
C ALA A 302 -13.20 21.35 -3.33
N TYR A 303 -11.94 20.94 -3.18
CA TYR A 303 -11.26 20.98 -1.88
C TYR A 303 -11.13 22.41 -1.34
N VAL A 304 -10.74 23.37 -2.18
CA VAL A 304 -10.61 24.78 -1.79
C VAL A 304 -11.95 25.34 -1.34
N GLU A 305 -13.04 25.03 -2.06
CA GLU A 305 -14.38 25.45 -1.66
C GLU A 305 -14.70 24.97 -0.24
N GLU A 306 -14.43 23.70 0.06
CA GLU A 306 -14.66 23.17 1.40
C GLU A 306 -13.73 23.78 2.45
N TYR A 307 -12.43 23.86 2.15
CA TYR A 307 -11.43 24.45 3.03
C TYR A 307 -11.83 25.87 3.46
N THR A 308 -12.34 26.69 2.53
CA THR A 308 -12.78 28.08 2.81
C THR A 308 -14.00 28.19 3.73
N LYS A 309 -14.73 27.10 3.99
CA LYS A 309 -15.85 27.08 4.94
C LYS A 309 -15.38 26.99 6.40
N ALA A 310 -14.12 26.62 6.65
CA ALA A 310 -13.56 26.54 7.99
C ALA A 310 -13.45 27.94 8.64
N LEU A 311 -13.82 28.03 9.93
CA LEU A 311 -13.72 29.28 10.71
C LEU A 311 -12.29 29.62 11.12
N GLN A 312 -11.41 28.61 11.17
CA GLN A 312 -10.00 28.75 11.49
C GLN A 312 -9.21 28.08 10.38
N PHE A 313 -8.25 28.83 9.84
CA PHE A 313 -7.34 28.35 8.81
C PHE A 313 -6.00 28.04 9.45
N GLU A 314 -5.51 26.83 9.21
CA GLU A 314 -4.14 26.45 9.54
C GLU A 314 -3.33 26.44 8.25
N GLU A 315 -2.07 26.86 8.32
CA GLU A 315 -1.20 26.82 7.14
C GLU A 315 -1.09 25.38 6.64
N THR A 316 -1.66 25.15 5.45
CA THR A 316 -1.79 23.83 4.84
C THR A 316 -1.13 23.84 3.47
N GLU A 317 -0.41 22.79 3.13
CA GLU A 317 0.21 22.59 1.82
C GLU A 317 -0.34 21.31 1.19
N ILE A 318 -0.99 21.42 0.02
CA ILE A 318 -1.31 20.27 -0.85
C ILE A 318 -0.07 20.00 -1.68
N PHE A 319 0.55 18.84 -1.46
CA PHE A 319 1.84 18.48 -2.06
C PHE A 319 1.78 17.28 -3.01
N ALA A 320 0.66 16.54 -3.05
CA ALA A 320 0.41 15.52 -4.07
C ALA A 320 -1.06 15.47 -4.47
N VAL A 321 -1.32 15.20 -5.75
CA VAL A 321 -2.65 14.94 -6.32
C VAL A 321 -2.56 13.74 -7.25
N GLU A 322 -3.28 12.66 -6.96
CA GLU A 322 -3.24 11.43 -7.77
C GLU A 322 -4.62 10.80 -7.93
N LEU A 323 -4.97 10.35 -9.14
CA LEU A 323 -6.18 9.57 -9.37
C LEU A 323 -5.99 8.15 -8.85
N ASN A 324 -6.82 7.72 -7.91
CA ASN A 324 -6.81 6.37 -7.36
C ASN A 324 -8.22 5.77 -7.30
N TYR A 325 -8.30 4.45 -7.19
CA TYR A 325 -9.47 3.79 -6.64
C TYR A 325 -9.45 3.85 -5.12
N ILE A 326 -10.60 4.19 -4.54
CA ILE A 326 -10.87 3.99 -3.12
C ILE A 326 -12.05 3.02 -2.98
N VAL A 327 -12.03 2.22 -1.91
CA VAL A 327 -13.14 1.31 -1.62
C VAL A 327 -14.03 1.89 -0.53
N MET A 328 -15.32 1.98 -0.84
CA MET A 328 -16.36 2.41 0.09
C MET A 328 -17.30 1.26 0.39
N TYR A 329 -17.66 1.12 1.66
CA TYR A 329 -18.70 0.20 2.11
C TYR A 329 -20.05 0.92 2.15
N ASP A 330 -21.04 0.36 1.48
CA ASP A 330 -22.41 0.89 1.47
C ASP A 330 -23.45 -0.23 1.34
N GLU A 331 -24.52 -0.12 2.13
CA GLU A 331 -25.67 -1.04 2.17
C GLU A 331 -25.32 -2.54 2.17
N GLY A 332 -24.19 -2.94 2.73
CA GLY A 332 -23.77 -4.35 2.79
C GLY A 332 -22.83 -4.81 1.67
N ALA A 333 -22.42 -3.92 0.78
CA ALA A 333 -21.51 -4.20 -0.33
C ALA A 333 -20.33 -3.22 -0.35
N MET A 334 -19.24 -3.61 -1.03
CA MET A 334 -18.08 -2.75 -1.23
C MET A 334 -17.98 -2.31 -2.70
N TYR A 335 -17.59 -1.06 -2.89
CA TYR A 335 -17.47 -0.45 -4.21
C TYR A 335 -16.12 0.24 -4.37
N ALA A 336 -15.37 -0.14 -5.40
CA ALA A 336 -14.20 0.61 -5.85
C ALA A 336 -14.67 1.77 -6.74
N LYS A 337 -14.42 3.00 -6.29
CA LYS A 337 -14.76 4.23 -7.01
C LYS A 337 -13.51 5.06 -7.31
N PRO A 338 -13.43 5.69 -8.49
CA PRO A 338 -12.32 6.57 -8.83
C PRO A 338 -12.43 7.89 -8.05
N ALA A 339 -11.31 8.32 -7.47
CA ALA A 339 -11.21 9.54 -6.68
C ALA A 339 -9.84 10.21 -6.90
N TRP A 340 -9.85 11.54 -6.96
CA TRP A 340 -8.64 12.34 -6.83
C TRP A 340 -8.24 12.40 -5.36
N ILE A 341 -7.06 11.87 -5.06
CA ILE A 341 -6.47 11.86 -3.72
C ILE A 341 -5.57 13.07 -3.59
N LEU A 342 -5.94 13.98 -2.70
CA LEU A 342 -5.18 15.18 -2.38
C LEU A 342 -4.46 14.91 -1.05
N SER A 343 -3.14 14.80 -1.11
CA SER A 343 -2.30 14.69 0.08
C SER A 343 -1.86 16.07 0.52
N SER A 344 -2.09 16.37 1.79
CA SER A 344 -1.75 17.63 2.40
C SER A 344 -0.89 17.45 3.64
N LYS A 345 -0.15 18.49 4.02
CA LYS A 345 0.58 18.54 5.27
C LYS A 345 0.41 19.90 5.94
N ARG A 346 0.45 19.90 7.26
CA ARG A 346 0.51 21.11 8.09
C ARG A 346 1.58 20.95 9.15
N LYS A 347 2.18 22.06 9.58
CA LYS A 347 3.20 22.03 10.64
C LYS A 347 2.53 21.97 12.00
N THR A 348 2.88 20.96 12.79
CA THR A 348 2.43 20.82 14.18
C THR A 348 3.63 20.89 15.12
N GLN A 349 3.53 21.77 16.11
CA GLN A 349 4.56 21.95 17.13
C GLN A 349 4.37 20.97 18.28
N TYR A 350 5.40 20.17 18.55
CA TYR A 350 5.56 19.36 19.75
C TYR A 350 6.63 19.98 20.66
N GLU A 351 6.82 19.44 21.87
CA GLU A 351 7.70 20.04 22.89
C GLU A 351 9.14 20.25 22.39
N GLU A 352 9.68 19.32 21.60
CA GLU A 352 11.08 19.33 21.16
C GLU A 352 11.27 19.41 19.64
N ALA A 353 10.19 19.32 18.86
CA ALA A 353 10.24 19.23 17.41
C ALA A 353 9.02 19.87 16.74
N THR A 354 9.21 20.32 15.49
CA THR A 354 8.10 20.64 14.58
C THR A 354 8.02 19.53 13.56
N VAL A 355 6.88 18.86 13.47
CA VAL A 355 6.64 17.75 12.53
C VAL A 355 5.56 18.12 11.53
N ASP A 356 5.50 17.39 10.42
CA ASP A 356 4.41 17.48 9.45
C ASP A 356 3.26 16.56 9.88
N GLU A 357 2.08 17.11 10.09
CA GLU A 357 0.87 16.32 10.21
C GLU A 357 0.28 16.14 8.81
N TYR A 358 0.33 14.90 8.31
CA TYR A 358 -0.16 14.54 7.00
C TYR A 358 -1.67 14.28 7.01
N GLY A 359 -2.36 14.81 6.01
CA GLY A 359 -3.77 14.60 5.75
C GLY A 359 -3.98 14.05 4.34
N VAL A 360 -5.05 13.30 4.16
CA VAL A 360 -5.48 12.80 2.85
C VAL A 360 -6.95 13.11 2.67
N THR A 361 -7.29 13.77 1.56
CA THR A 361 -8.67 14.07 1.18
C THR A 361 -8.99 13.41 -0.16
N ALA A 362 -10.11 12.69 -0.24
CA ALA A 362 -10.60 12.13 -1.49
C ALA A 362 -11.68 13.06 -2.05
N VAL A 363 -11.57 13.38 -3.33
CA VAL A 363 -12.63 14.01 -4.12
C VAL A 363 -13.08 13.00 -5.16
N SER A 364 -14.37 12.70 -5.21
CA SER A 364 -14.92 11.80 -6.23
C SER A 364 -14.53 12.29 -7.62
N ALA A 365 -13.90 11.43 -8.40
CA ALA A 365 -13.45 11.77 -9.74
C ALA A 365 -14.63 11.89 -10.73
N VAL A 366 -15.83 11.48 -10.31
CA VAL A 366 -17.06 11.52 -11.13
C VAL A 366 -17.92 12.74 -10.78
N THR A 367 -18.08 13.03 -9.48
CA THR A 367 -19.04 14.05 -9.01
C THR A 367 -18.38 15.35 -8.58
N GLY A 368 -17.07 15.35 -8.31
CA GLY A 368 -16.37 16.49 -7.72
C GLY A 368 -16.71 16.75 -6.25
N ILE A 369 -17.38 15.81 -5.58
CA ILE A 369 -17.76 15.94 -4.17
C ILE A 369 -16.67 15.32 -3.29
N LEU A 370 -16.37 15.97 -2.16
CA LEU A 370 -15.44 15.43 -1.17
C LEU A 370 -16.04 14.20 -0.49
N ILE A 371 -15.25 13.14 -0.43
CA ILE A 371 -15.60 11.88 0.20
C ILE A 371 -15.18 11.97 1.66
N GLN A 372 -16.02 12.63 2.48
CA GLN A 372 -15.73 12.86 3.89
C GLN A 372 -16.25 11.73 4.80
N ASN A 373 -17.28 10.98 4.37
CA ASN A 373 -18.01 10.03 5.22
C ASN A 373 -18.73 8.93 4.41
N GLY A 374 -18.08 8.15 3.54
CA GLY A 374 -18.68 6.96 2.88
C GLY A 374 -20.01 7.16 2.11
N THR A 375 -20.53 8.38 1.98
CA THR A 375 -21.93 8.68 1.59
C THR A 375 -22.01 9.46 0.27
N ASP A 376 -20.92 9.54 -0.49
CA ASP A 376 -21.00 10.07 -1.85
C ASP A 376 -21.50 8.99 -2.82
N LEU A 377 -22.82 8.85 -2.86
CA LEU A 377 -23.58 7.92 -3.70
C LEU A 377 -24.67 8.64 -4.50
N ARG A 378 -24.53 9.95 -4.74
CA ARG A 378 -25.53 10.72 -5.51
C ARG A 378 -25.11 11.00 -6.93
#